data_AF-A0A2L2YXM5-F1
#
_entry.id   AF-A0A2L2YXM5-F1
#
_cell.length_a   1.000
_cell.length_b   1.000
_cell.length_c   1.000
_cell.angle_alpha   90.00
_cell.angle_beta   90.00
_cell.angle_gamma   90.00
#
_symmetry.space_group_name_H-M   'P 1'
#
loop_
_entity.id
_entity.type
_entity.pdbx_description
1 polymer ?
#
loop_
_entity_poly.entity_id
_entity_poly.type
_entity_poly.pdbx_seq_one_letter_code
_entity_poly.pdbx_strand_id
1 'polypeptide(L)' 'GKRKLTIETAEVMLITQQLFDASGKEMDTGGIINREDSGTRISFTITPPGMGFYKLLIFGIPKPKVKGKWRLPLLASFLI' A
#
# COMPACT_ATOMS: atom_id res chain seq x y z
N GLY A 1 2.30 17.49 -1.99
CA GLY A 1 3.70 17.27 -1.54
C GLY A 1 3.93 15.79 -1.30
N LYS A 2 5.14 15.29 -1.59
CA LYS A 2 5.49 13.87 -1.46
C LYS A 2 5.33 13.39 -0.02
N ARG A 3 4.73 12.22 0.18
CA ARG A 3 4.56 11.57 1.50
C ARG A 3 5.29 10.24 1.48
N LYS A 4 5.96 9.90 2.60
CA LYS A 4 6.62 8.62 2.77
C LYS A 4 6.00 7.91 3.96
N LEU A 5 5.54 6.69 3.72
CA LEU A 5 5.07 5.76 4.74
C LEU A 5 6.04 4.58 4.77
N THR A 6 6.50 4.20 5.95
CA THR A 6 7.31 3.00 6.14
C THR A 6 6.60 2.10 7.13
N ILE A 7 6.52 0.82 6.80
CA ILE A 7 5.98 -0.24 7.66
C ILE A 7 7.11 -1.22 7.94
N GLU A 8 7.27 -1.55 9.22
CA GLU A 8 8.13 -2.64 9.67
C GLU A 8 7.24 -3.81 10.09
N THR A 9 7.57 -5.00 9.63
CA THR A 9 6.80 -6.23 9.85
C THR A 9 7.64 -7.27 10.57
N ALA A 10 7.00 -8.24 11.23
CA ALA A 10 7.72 -9.31 11.93
C ALA A 10 8.43 -10.27 10.96
N GLU A 11 7.90 -10.40 9.74
CA GLU A 11 8.42 -11.28 8.69
C GLU A 11 8.22 -10.67 7.31
N VAL A 12 8.82 -11.28 6.28
CA VAL A 12 8.66 -10.82 4.89
C VAL A 12 7.22 -11.04 4.45
N MET A 13 6.56 -9.98 4.00
CA MET A 13 5.13 -10.02 3.65
C MET A 13 4.90 -10.01 2.13
N LEU A 14 3.81 -10.63 1.70
CA LEU A 14 3.16 -10.33 0.43
C LEU A 14 2.14 -9.23 0.68
N ILE A 15 2.43 -8.02 0.19
CA ILE A 15 1.54 -6.84 0.31
C ILE A 15 0.95 -6.44 -1.04
N THR A 16 -0.21 -5.81 -1.02
CA THR A 16 -0.74 -4.96 -2.11
C THR A 16 -1.38 -3.70 -1.52
N GLN A 17 -1.68 -2.72 -2.36
CA GLN A 17 -2.27 -1.44 -1.96
C GLN A 17 -3.42 -1.03 -2.89
N GLN A 18 -4.37 -0.28 -2.34
CA GLN A 18 -5.42 0.41 -3.09
C GLN A 18 -5.49 1.86 -2.65
N LEU A 19 -5.78 2.77 -3.58
CA LEU A 19 -5.93 4.19 -3.32
C LEU A 19 -7.31 4.65 -3.79
N PHE A 20 -7.99 5.43 -2.95
CA PHE A 20 -9.29 6.01 -3.28
C PHE A 20 -9.22 7.53 -3.13
N ASP A 21 -9.94 8.25 -4.00
CA ASP A 21 -10.16 9.68 -3.84
C ASP A 21 -11.27 9.99 -2.83
N ALA A 22 -11.53 11.28 -2.59
CA ALA A 22 -12.56 11.75 -1.67
C ALA A 22 -14.00 11.33 -2.05
N SER A 23 -14.24 10.95 -3.30
CA SER A 23 -15.53 10.43 -3.76
C SER A 23 -15.68 8.92 -3.58
N GLY A 24 -14.63 8.25 -3.11
CA GLY A 24 -14.58 6.80 -2.98
C GLY A 24 -14.27 6.07 -4.28
N LYS A 25 -13.83 6.79 -5.32
CA LYS A 25 -13.40 6.17 -6.59
C LYS A 25 -12.00 5.60 -6.43
N GLU A 26 -11.82 4.34 -6.81
CA GLU A 26 -10.51 3.70 -6.85
C GLU A 26 -9.64 4.35 -7.94
N MET A 27 -8.42 4.68 -7.58
CA MET A 27 -7.45 5.34 -8.43
C MET A 27 -6.41 4.34 -8.94
N ASP A 28 -5.96 4.54 -10.17
CA ASP A 28 -4.75 3.87 -10.65
C ASP A 28 -3.56 4.34 -9.82
N THR A 29 -2.81 3.40 -9.26
CA THR A 29 -1.65 3.70 -8.42
C THR A 29 -0.37 3.95 -9.23
N GLY A 30 -0.38 3.67 -10.54
CA GLY A 30 0.73 3.91 -11.46
C GLY A 30 1.17 5.37 -11.44
N GLY A 31 2.44 5.61 -11.11
CA GLY A 31 3.00 6.96 -11.00
C GLY A 31 2.61 7.73 -9.73
N ILE A 32 1.59 7.30 -8.98
CA ILE A 32 1.18 7.91 -7.70
C ILE A 32 1.91 7.24 -6.53
N ILE A 33 1.98 5.92 -6.52
CA ILE A 33 2.61 5.15 -5.44
C ILE A 33 3.83 4.41 -5.99
N ASN A 34 5.00 4.76 -5.48
CA ASN A 34 6.20 3.93 -5.62
C ASN A 34 6.38 3.10 -4.35
N ARG A 35 6.65 1.79 -4.50
CA ARG A 35 6.84 0.86 -3.39
C ARG A 35 8.20 0.18 -3.49
N GLU A 36 8.90 0.16 -2.36
CA GLU A 36 10.18 -0.51 -2.21
C GLU A 36 10.11 -1.50 -1.04
N ASP A 37 10.43 -2.76 -1.33
CA ASP A 37 10.46 -3.85 -0.35
C ASP A 37 11.91 -4.21 -0.02
N SER A 38 12.27 -4.18 1.26
CA SER A 38 13.57 -4.58 1.76
C SER A 38 13.41 -5.47 2.99
N GLY A 39 13.33 -6.78 2.76
CA GLY A 39 13.14 -7.77 3.83
C GLY A 39 11.81 -7.55 4.57
N THR A 40 11.90 -7.20 5.85
CA THR A 40 10.77 -6.90 6.74
C THR A 40 10.35 -5.43 6.74
N ARG A 41 10.98 -4.60 5.90
CA ARG A 41 10.66 -3.19 5.77
C ARG A 41 10.05 -2.89 4.41
N ILE A 42 8.92 -2.21 4.40
CA ILE A 42 8.19 -1.83 3.20
C ILE A 42 8.01 -0.32 3.22
N SER A 43 8.45 0.36 2.16
CA SER A 43 8.35 1.80 2.03
C SER A 43 7.45 2.18 0.86
N PHE A 44 6.42 2.99 1.15
CA PHE A 44 5.54 3.59 0.17
C PHE A 44 5.87 5.07 0.05
N THR A 45 6.09 5.49 -1.17
CA THR A 45 6.27 6.88 -1.55
C THR A 45 5.03 7.30 -2.33
N ILE A 46 4.21 8.16 -1.74
CA ILE A 46 2.96 8.64 -2.32
C ILE A 46 3.16 10.06 -2.87
N THR A 47 2.84 10.25 -4.14
CA THR A 47 2.83 11.53 -4.85
C THR A 47 1.42 11.76 -5.39
N PRO A 48 0.51 12.34 -4.59
CA PRO A 48 -0.86 12.58 -5.02
C PRO A 48 -0.89 13.48 -6.27
N PRO A 49 -1.81 13.23 -7.22
CA PRO A 49 -1.87 13.99 -8.47
C PRO A 49 -2.36 15.43 -8.28
N GLY A 50 -2.99 15.72 -7.14
CA GLY A 50 -3.48 17.05 -6.79
C GLY A 50 -3.62 17.22 -5.29
N MET A 51 -4.14 18.38 -4.88
CA MET A 51 -4.57 18.60 -3.50
C MET A 51 -5.95 17.96 -3.30
N GLY A 52 -6.13 17.26 -2.18
CA GLY A 52 -7.37 16.60 -1.84
C GLY A 52 -7.15 15.60 -0.72
N PHE A 53 -8.24 14.91 -0.35
CA PHE A 53 -8.18 13.79 0.59
C PHE A 53 -8.08 12.48 -0.19
N TYR A 54 -7.17 11.63 0.25
CA TYR A 54 -6.99 10.31 -0.32
C TYR A 54 -7.03 9.24 0.77
N LYS A 55 -7.58 8.08 0.45
CA LYS A 55 -7.61 6.92 1.34
C LYS A 55 -6.71 5.83 0.79
N LEU A 56 -5.63 5.53 1.49
CA LEU A 56 -4.73 4.43 1.17
C LEU A 56 -5.07 3.22 2.03
N LEU A 57 -5.33 2.09 1.38
CA LEU A 57 -5.53 0.79 2.02
C LEU A 57 -4.35 -0.13 1.68
N ILE A 58 -3.85 -0.83 2.69
CA ILE A 58 -2.74 -1.77 2.56
C ILE A 58 -3.21 -3.14 3.03
N PHE A 59 -3.08 -4.13 2.16
CA PHE A 59 -3.50 -5.52 2.40
C PHE A 59 -2.29 -6.43 2.36
N GLY A 60 -2.32 -7.52 3.12
CA GLY A 60 -1.24 -8.49 3.02
C GLY A 60 -1.26 -9.64 3.99
N ILE A 61 -0.34 -10.57 3.73
CA ILE A 61 -0.08 -11.77 4.53
C ILE A 61 1.43 -12.04 4.58
N PRO A 62 1.91 -12.88 5.52
CA PRO A 62 3.23 -13.48 5.42
C PRO A 62 3.49 -14.07 4.02
N LYS A 63 4.67 -13.82 3.45
CA LYS A 63 5.00 -14.22 2.08
C LYS A 63 4.87 -15.74 1.94
N PRO A 64 3.91 -16.24 1.15
CA PRO A 64 3.66 -17.68 1.09
C PRO A 64 4.82 -18.44 0.45
N LYS A 65 5.12 -19.63 0.98
CA LYS A 65 6.17 -20.52 0.45
C LYS A 65 5.73 -21.28 -0.81
N VAL A 66 4.43 -21.36 -1.06
CA VAL A 66 3.84 -22.07 -2.20
C VAL A 66 3.04 -21.11 -3.09
N LYS A 67 2.93 -21.43 -4.38
CA LYS A 67 2.09 -20.68 -5.31
C LYS A 67 0.62 -21.02 -5.06
N GLY A 68 -0.26 -20.03 -5.20
CA GLY A 68 -1.70 -20.21 -4.96
C GLY A 68 -2.47 -18.90 -5.07
N LYS A 69 -3.80 -19.00 -4.88
CA LYS A 69 -4.67 -17.83 -4.71
C LYS A 69 -4.77 -17.52 -3.23
N TRP A 70 -4.38 -16.31 -2.86
CA TRP A 70 -4.33 -15.87 -1.48
C TRP A 70 -5.34 -14.75 -1.24
N ARG A 71 -6.08 -14.84 -0.13
CA ARG A 71 -6.91 -13.74 0.35
C ARG A 71 -6.04 -12.83 1.22
N LEU A 72 -5.89 -11.58 0.81
CA LEU A 72 -5.09 -10.59 1.53
C LEU A 72 -6.02 -9.79 2.47
N PRO A 73 -5.93 -9.95 3.80
CA PRO A 73 -6.67 -9.13 4.75
C PRO A 73 -6.14 -7.69 4.78
N LEU A 74 -6.98 -6.76 5.21
CA LEU A 74 -6.59 -5.37 5.44
C LEU A 74 -5.64 -5.31 6.64
N LEU A 75 -4.47 -4.71 6.46
CA LEU A 75 -3.47 -4.52 7.51
C LEU A 75 -3.49 -3.09 8.04
N ALA A 76 -3.67 -2.10 7.17
CA ALA A 76 -3.67 -0.70 7.55
C ALA A 76 -4.50 0.18 6.61
N SER A 77 -5.03 1.27 7.15
CA SER A 77 -5.78 2.28 6.42
C SER A 77 -5.28 3.67 6.83
N PHE A 78 -4.96 4.51 5.85
CA PHE A 78 -4.47 5.86 6.07
C PHE A 78 -5.32 6.88 5.29
N LEU A 79 -5.57 8.02 5.93
CA LEU A 79 -6.03 9.23 5.25
C LEU A 79 -4.79 10.09 4.98
N ILE A 80 -4.57 10.45 3.71
CA ILE A 80 -3.38 11.14 3.20
C ILE A 80 -3.78 12.45 2.55
#